data_AF-A0A0C9VW38-F1
#
_entry.id   AF-A0A0C9VW38-F1
#
_cell.length_a   1.000
_cell.length_b   1.000
_cell.length_c   1.000
_cell.angle_alpha   90.00
_cell.angle_beta   90.00
_cell.angle_gamma   90.00
#
_symmetry.space_group_name_H-M   'P 1'
#
loop_
_entity.id
_entity.type
_entity.pdbx_description
1 polymer ?
#
loop_
_entity_poly.entity_id
_entity_poly.type
_entity_poly.pdbx_seq_one_letter_code
_entity_poly.pdbx_strand_id
1 'polypeptide(L)'
;MSTTLHNDFQKLEVSDSQPDQSSQSSRPPRPRRLRTSNGPKVPMPLRLPPNNGRIKFYGWPITDKFLRDYAIRYMPTEKLARSPDFLIAGHGFTLLRWYSRISHLMLEGAIAPPGMPADYLFEDGAVQILSVCSNERDSYRSRPAQENVDYLAKLIGRESEAPLWWDDFDHPSLYL
;
A
#
# COMPACT_ATOMS: atom_id res chain seq x y z
N MET A 1 -29.99 -72.73 38.01
CA MET A 1 -30.10 -71.85 39.18
C MET A 1 -29.02 -70.81 39.07
N SER A 2 -29.43 -69.53 39.02
CA SER A 2 -28.63 -68.38 38.61
C SER A 2 -27.46 -68.06 39.52
N THR A 3 -26.31 -67.74 38.92
CA THR A 3 -25.22 -66.99 39.56
C THR A 3 -25.13 -65.60 38.93
N THR A 4 -25.14 -64.61 39.82
CA THR A 4 -25.12 -63.17 39.59
C THR A 4 -23.76 -62.73 39.04
N LEU A 5 -23.76 -61.96 37.94
CA LEU A 5 -22.62 -61.15 37.53
C LEU A 5 -23.04 -59.67 37.54
N HIS A 6 -22.44 -58.93 38.48
CA HIS A 6 -22.39 -57.47 38.51
C HIS A 6 -21.64 -56.97 37.28
N ASN A 7 -22.20 -56.00 36.58
CA ASN A 7 -21.47 -55.20 35.59
C ASN A 7 -21.69 -53.73 35.93
N ASP A 8 -20.67 -53.12 36.52
CA ASP A 8 -20.53 -51.69 36.71
C ASP A 8 -20.32 -51.02 35.35
N PHE A 9 -21.36 -50.35 34.84
CA PHE A 9 -21.20 -49.38 33.76
C PHE A 9 -20.90 -48.01 34.37
N GLN A 10 -19.62 -47.65 34.37
CA GLN A 10 -19.17 -46.28 34.59
C GLN A 10 -19.77 -45.37 33.50
N LYS A 11 -20.60 -44.42 33.93
CA LYS A 11 -21.17 -43.36 33.13
C LYS A 11 -20.07 -42.33 32.82
N LEU A 12 -19.37 -42.52 31.69
CA LEU A 12 -18.51 -41.48 31.10
C LEU A 12 -19.42 -40.44 30.44
N GLU A 13 -19.67 -39.33 31.15
CA GLU A 13 -20.19 -38.10 30.54
C GLU A 13 -19.07 -37.49 29.69
N VAL A 14 -19.13 -37.76 28.38
CA VAL A 14 -18.37 -37.02 27.38
C VAL A 14 -19.02 -35.65 27.26
N SER A 15 -18.40 -34.67 27.91
CA SER A 15 -18.73 -33.25 27.74
C SER A 15 -18.33 -32.84 26.32
N ASP A 16 -19.32 -32.73 25.43
CA ASP A 16 -19.18 -32.11 24.10
C ASP A 16 -18.85 -30.63 24.26
N SER A 17 -17.57 -30.34 24.50
CA SER A 17 -17.02 -29.01 24.38
C SER A 17 -16.79 -28.74 22.89
N GLN A 18 -17.82 -28.22 22.20
CA GLN A 18 -17.63 -27.59 20.89
C GLN A 18 -16.57 -26.48 21.04
N PRO A 19 -15.46 -26.50 20.28
CA PRO A 19 -14.61 -25.33 20.21
C PRO A 19 -15.34 -24.25 19.42
N ASP A 20 -15.62 -23.13 20.09
CA ASP A 20 -16.05 -21.88 19.50
C ASP A 20 -15.14 -21.51 18.32
N GLN A 21 -15.63 -21.76 17.10
CA GLN A 21 -15.06 -21.20 15.88
C GLN A 21 -15.46 -19.72 15.79
N SER A 22 -14.89 -18.90 16.68
CA SER A 22 -14.96 -17.44 16.56
C SER A 22 -13.59 -16.80 16.70
N SER A 23 -12.56 -17.44 16.15
CA SER A 23 -11.38 -16.74 15.66
C SER A 23 -11.75 -15.95 14.40
N GLN A 24 -12.69 -15.00 14.52
CA GLN A 24 -12.86 -13.94 13.54
C GLN A 24 -11.51 -13.23 13.46
N SER A 25 -10.77 -13.55 12.39
CA SER A 25 -9.57 -12.84 11.98
C SER A 25 -9.83 -11.35 12.12
N SER A 26 -9.22 -10.73 13.12
CA SER A 26 -9.34 -9.31 13.47
C SER A 26 -8.63 -8.46 12.42
N ARG A 27 -9.03 -8.60 11.16
CA ARG A 27 -8.53 -7.72 10.11
C ARG A 27 -8.96 -6.29 10.44
N PRO A 28 -8.03 -5.32 10.36
CA PRO A 28 -8.39 -3.93 10.59
C PRO A 28 -9.46 -3.50 9.58
N PRO A 29 -10.34 -2.57 9.97
CA PRO A 29 -11.40 -2.08 9.08
C PRO A 29 -10.78 -1.54 7.78
N ARG A 30 -11.40 -1.88 6.65
CA ARG A 30 -10.94 -1.39 5.34
C ARG A 30 -10.98 0.14 5.32
N PRO A 31 -9.97 0.80 4.72
CA PRO A 31 -10.00 2.25 4.54
C PRO A 31 -11.26 2.62 3.77
N ARG A 32 -11.84 3.76 4.11
CA ARG A 32 -12.91 4.31 3.29
C ARG A 32 -12.29 4.99 2.08
N ARG A 33 -12.93 4.90 0.92
CA ARG A 33 -12.49 5.71 -0.22
C ARG A 33 -12.72 7.18 0.09
N LEU A 34 -11.77 8.05 -0.26
CA LEU A 34 -11.94 9.49 -0.08
C LEU A 34 -13.20 9.95 -0.84
N ARG A 35 -14.05 10.76 -0.20
CA ARG A 35 -15.25 11.28 -0.85
C ARG A 35 -14.88 12.30 -1.92
N THR A 36 -15.63 12.33 -3.02
CA THR A 36 -15.49 13.43 -3.99
C THR A 36 -16.01 14.71 -3.36
N SER A 37 -15.18 15.73 -3.31
CA SER A 37 -15.66 17.10 -3.18
C SER A 37 -16.41 17.45 -4.48
N ASN A 38 -17.60 18.03 -4.36
CA ASN A 38 -18.42 18.48 -5.50
C ASN A 38 -17.92 19.83 -6.08
N GLY A 39 -16.80 20.35 -5.58
CA GLY A 39 -16.23 21.62 -5.99
C GLY A 39 -15.11 21.49 -7.03
N PRO A 40 -14.62 22.63 -7.56
CA PRO A 40 -13.44 22.66 -8.41
C PRO A 40 -12.25 22.02 -7.69
N LYS A 41 -11.57 21.07 -8.34
CA LYS A 41 -10.34 20.49 -7.80
C LYS A 41 -9.23 21.52 -7.88
N VAL A 42 -8.91 22.15 -6.76
CA VAL A 42 -7.76 23.04 -6.64
C VAL A 42 -6.51 22.17 -6.50
N PRO A 43 -5.56 22.19 -7.46
CA PRO A 43 -4.33 21.43 -7.34
C PRO A 43 -3.52 21.89 -6.13
N MET A 44 -2.83 20.96 -5.46
CA MET A 44 -2.03 21.28 -4.28
C MET A 44 -1.01 22.39 -4.56
N PRO A 45 -0.75 23.30 -3.61
CA PRO A 45 0.34 24.26 -3.75
C PRO A 45 1.67 23.50 -3.73
N LEU A 46 2.45 23.61 -4.81
CA LEU A 46 3.74 22.92 -4.93
C LEU A 46 4.72 23.83 -5.67
N ARG A 47 5.91 24.05 -5.12
CA ARG A 47 6.97 24.77 -5.84
C ARG A 47 7.72 23.81 -6.73
N LEU A 48 7.96 24.20 -7.97
CA LEU A 48 8.83 23.44 -8.88
C LEU A 48 10.27 23.43 -8.34
N PRO A 49 10.96 22.29 -8.45
CA PRO A 49 12.38 22.21 -8.11
C PRO A 49 13.21 22.96 -9.17
N PRO A 50 14.47 23.32 -8.87
CA PRO A 50 15.39 23.87 -9.86
C PRO A 50 15.50 22.93 -11.06
N ASN A 51 15.45 23.50 -12.26
CA ASN A 51 15.64 22.74 -13.49
C ASN A 51 17.13 22.42 -13.67
N ASN A 52 17.48 21.15 -13.52
CA ASN A 52 18.81 20.59 -13.75
C ASN A 52 18.85 19.68 -15.00
N GLY A 53 17.83 19.76 -15.86
CA GLY A 53 17.71 18.90 -17.04
C GLY A 53 17.26 17.45 -16.75
N ARG A 54 16.81 17.16 -15.52
CA ARG A 54 16.29 15.83 -15.12
C ARG A 54 14.80 15.86 -14.87
N ILE A 55 14.16 14.71 -15.07
CA ILE A 55 12.81 14.49 -14.55
C ILE A 55 12.94 14.31 -13.04
N LYS A 56 12.03 14.96 -12.31
CA LYS A 56 11.94 14.84 -10.86
C LYS A 56 10.54 14.39 -10.48
N PHE A 57 10.45 13.44 -9.57
CA PHE A 57 9.20 12.89 -9.06
C PHE A 57 8.92 13.43 -7.66
N TYR A 58 7.70 13.88 -7.40
CA TYR A 58 7.25 14.34 -6.10
C TYR A 58 6.48 13.23 -5.39
N GLY A 59 6.99 12.71 -4.27
CA GLY A 59 6.38 11.55 -3.63
C GLY A 59 7.14 11.04 -2.40
N TRP A 60 6.79 9.81 -1.99
CA TRP A 60 7.43 9.12 -0.87
C TRP A 60 8.13 7.85 -1.35
N PRO A 61 9.25 7.47 -0.72
CA PRO A 61 9.83 6.17 -0.95
C PRO A 61 8.90 5.10 -0.38
N ILE A 62 8.73 4.02 -1.12
CA ILE A 62 7.83 2.92 -0.76
C ILE A 62 8.55 1.60 -0.98
N THR A 63 8.27 0.61 -0.14
CA THR A 63 8.86 -0.72 -0.29
C THR A 63 7.87 -1.68 -0.94
N ASP A 64 8.38 -2.64 -1.70
CA ASP A 64 7.57 -3.74 -2.24
C ASP A 64 6.85 -4.50 -1.11
N LYS A 65 7.54 -4.69 0.02
CA LYS A 65 6.98 -5.27 1.24
C LYS A 65 5.74 -4.51 1.73
N PHE A 66 5.80 -3.18 1.79
CA PHE A 66 4.64 -2.38 2.19
C PHE A 66 3.46 -2.61 1.25
N LEU A 67 3.68 -2.59 -0.06
CA LEU A 67 2.62 -2.78 -1.05
C LEU A 67 1.98 -4.17 -0.91
N ARG A 68 2.80 -5.20 -0.69
CA ARG A 68 2.31 -6.57 -0.42
C ARG A 68 1.48 -6.64 0.85
N ASP A 69 2.00 -6.12 1.96
CA ASP A 69 1.30 -6.13 3.25
C ASP A 69 -0.04 -5.37 3.15
N TYR A 70 -0.05 -4.25 2.42
CA TYR A 70 -1.24 -3.46 2.17
C TYR A 70 -2.28 -4.23 1.35
N ALA A 71 -1.84 -4.96 0.32
CA ALA A 71 -2.70 -5.83 -0.48
C ALA A 71 -3.30 -6.96 0.36
N ILE A 72 -2.46 -7.69 1.10
CA ILE A 72 -2.86 -8.81 1.96
C ILE A 72 -3.92 -8.35 2.97
N ARG A 73 -3.73 -7.16 3.54
CA ARG A 73 -4.62 -6.60 4.55
C ARG A 73 -6.00 -6.24 4.00
N TYR A 74 -6.05 -5.64 2.81
CA TYR A 74 -7.28 -4.99 2.33
C TYR A 74 -7.95 -5.65 1.12
N MET A 75 -7.28 -6.57 0.42
CA MET A 75 -7.91 -7.36 -0.62
C MET A 75 -8.92 -8.37 -0.06
N PRO A 76 -9.99 -8.71 -0.82
CA PRO A 76 -10.79 -9.91 -0.55
C PRO A 76 -9.91 -11.15 -0.54
N THR A 77 -10.11 -12.03 0.44
CA THR A 77 -9.28 -13.23 0.65
C THR A 77 -9.33 -14.16 -0.56
N GLU A 78 -10.49 -14.29 -1.20
CA GLU A 78 -10.70 -15.14 -2.37
C GLU A 78 -9.91 -14.61 -3.58
N LYS A 79 -9.83 -13.28 -3.71
CA LYS A 79 -9.05 -12.63 -4.76
C LYS A 79 -7.55 -12.80 -4.48
N LEU A 80 -7.12 -12.62 -3.24
CA LEU A 80 -5.73 -12.80 -2.83
C LEU A 80 -5.26 -14.24 -3.07
N ALA A 81 -6.06 -15.25 -2.69
CA ALA A 81 -5.73 -16.67 -2.87
C ALA A 81 -5.58 -17.10 -4.34
N ARG A 82 -6.17 -16.35 -5.27
CA ARG A 82 -6.06 -16.59 -6.72
C ARG A 82 -5.02 -15.70 -7.39
N SER A 83 -4.45 -14.74 -6.67
CA SER A 83 -3.48 -13.80 -7.23
C SER A 83 -2.09 -14.42 -7.22
N PRO A 84 -1.40 -14.50 -8.37
CA PRO A 84 0.01 -14.88 -8.40
C PRO A 84 0.84 -13.98 -7.49
N ASP A 85 1.84 -14.55 -6.81
CA ASP A 85 2.64 -13.83 -5.81
C ASP A 85 3.30 -12.57 -6.37
N PHE A 86 3.76 -12.60 -7.62
CA PHE A 86 4.39 -11.44 -8.27
C PHE A 86 3.41 -10.28 -8.55
N LEU A 87 2.09 -10.50 -8.50
CA LEU A 87 1.08 -9.45 -8.69
C LEU A 87 0.59 -8.81 -7.39
N ILE A 88 0.91 -9.40 -6.22
CA ILE A 88 0.37 -8.94 -4.93
C ILE A 88 0.73 -7.48 -4.67
N ALA A 89 1.98 -7.07 -4.91
CA ALA A 89 2.40 -5.68 -4.75
C ALA A 89 1.63 -4.72 -5.68
N GLY A 90 1.43 -5.12 -6.94
CA GLY A 90 0.63 -4.36 -7.91
C GLY A 90 -0.82 -4.15 -7.47
N HIS A 91 -1.41 -5.12 -6.77
CA HIS A 91 -2.72 -4.94 -6.16
C HIS A 91 -2.71 -3.95 -4.99
N GLY A 92 -1.65 -3.95 -4.17
CA GLY A 92 -1.46 -2.96 -3.10
C GLY A 92 -1.43 -1.53 -3.66
N PHE A 93 -0.62 -1.32 -4.69
CA PHE A 93 -0.57 -0.06 -5.44
C PHE A 93 -1.94 0.34 -6.02
N THR A 94 -2.64 -0.61 -6.65
CA THR A 94 -3.98 -0.36 -7.20
C THR A 94 -4.97 0.11 -6.13
N LEU A 95 -4.92 -0.49 -4.94
CA LEU A 95 -5.74 -0.07 -3.80
C LEU A 95 -5.38 1.34 -3.33
N LEU A 96 -4.10 1.67 -3.18
CA LEU A 96 -3.65 3.02 -2.81
C LEU A 96 -4.18 4.07 -3.79
N ARG A 97 -4.03 3.82 -5.10
CA ARG A 97 -4.56 4.69 -6.17
C ARG A 97 -6.08 4.85 -6.07
N TRP A 98 -6.80 3.76 -5.81
CA TRP A 98 -8.25 3.76 -5.70
C TRP A 98 -8.77 4.54 -4.48
N TYR A 99 -8.15 4.32 -3.31
CA TYR A 99 -8.53 4.95 -2.05
C TYR A 99 -8.16 6.44 -2.02
N SER A 100 -6.97 6.83 -2.48
CA SER A 100 -6.48 8.22 -2.52
C SER A 100 -7.18 9.07 -3.59
N ARG A 101 -7.69 8.43 -4.65
CA ARG A 101 -8.26 9.06 -5.84
C ARG A 101 -7.28 9.91 -6.65
N ILE A 102 -5.99 9.65 -6.50
CA ILE A 102 -4.96 10.26 -7.34
C ILE A 102 -4.89 9.45 -8.64
N SER A 103 -5.47 9.96 -9.73
CA SER A 103 -5.55 9.24 -11.00
C SER A 103 -4.18 9.01 -11.64
N HIS A 104 -3.20 9.88 -11.39
CA HIS A 104 -1.85 9.80 -11.96
C HIS A 104 -0.82 9.32 -10.93
N LEU A 105 -1.26 8.58 -9.91
CA LEU A 105 -0.35 7.93 -8.96
C LEU A 105 0.45 6.88 -9.72
N MET A 106 1.78 6.93 -9.59
CA MET A 106 2.72 6.03 -10.28
C MET A 106 3.75 5.45 -9.31
N LEU A 107 4.35 4.33 -9.71
CA LEU A 107 5.56 3.81 -9.08
C LEU A 107 6.72 4.13 -10.01
N GLU A 108 7.68 4.90 -9.51
CA GLU A 108 8.82 5.40 -10.29
C GLU A 108 10.14 4.96 -9.65
N GLY A 109 11.18 4.78 -10.45
CA GLY A 109 12.54 4.58 -9.97
C GLY A 109 13.25 5.92 -9.77
N ALA A 110 13.92 6.09 -8.63
CA ALA A 110 14.69 7.30 -8.35
C ALA A 110 16.08 7.00 -7.79
N ILE A 111 16.98 7.99 -7.92
CA ILE A 111 18.30 7.96 -7.29
C ILE A 111 18.12 8.00 -5.77
N ALA A 112 18.68 7.01 -5.08
CA ALA A 112 18.67 6.97 -3.62
C ALA A 112 19.67 8.00 -3.04
N PRO A 113 19.28 8.81 -2.06
CA PRO A 113 20.21 9.64 -1.31
C PRO A 113 21.16 8.77 -0.48
N PRO A 114 22.35 9.30 -0.12
CA PRO A 114 23.26 8.62 0.78
C PRO A 114 22.58 8.26 2.12
N GLY A 115 22.79 7.04 2.59
CA GLY A 115 22.22 6.57 3.85
C GLY A 115 20.77 6.07 3.77
N MET A 116 20.21 5.93 2.56
CA MET A 116 18.92 5.24 2.37
C MET A 116 18.98 3.82 2.95
N PRO A 117 18.02 3.42 3.80
CA PRO A 117 17.98 2.05 4.34
C PRO A 117 17.84 1.00 3.24
N ALA A 118 18.50 -0.16 3.43
CA ALA A 118 18.59 -1.21 2.42
C ALA A 118 17.23 -1.82 2.01
N ASP A 119 16.22 -1.76 2.87
CA ASP A 119 14.87 -2.24 2.58
C ASP A 119 14.10 -1.38 1.56
N TYR A 120 14.59 -0.18 1.27
CA TYR A 120 14.06 0.71 0.23
C TYR A 120 14.80 0.59 -1.11
N LEU A 121 15.94 -0.11 -1.13
CA LEU A 121 16.80 -0.19 -2.30
C LEU A 121 16.49 -1.42 -3.14
N PHE A 122 16.46 -1.24 -4.45
CA PHE A 122 16.57 -2.31 -5.43
C PHE A 122 18.02 -2.79 -5.55
N GLU A 123 18.22 -3.91 -6.27
CA GLU A 123 19.55 -4.50 -6.47
C GLU A 123 20.53 -3.56 -7.20
N ASP A 124 20.01 -2.65 -8.02
CA ASP A 124 20.77 -1.62 -8.74
C ASP A 124 21.02 -0.34 -7.92
N GLY A 125 20.56 -0.30 -6.66
CA GLY A 125 20.68 0.85 -5.76
C GLY A 125 19.65 1.95 -6.01
N ALA A 126 18.68 1.76 -6.91
CA ALA A 126 17.55 2.66 -7.05
C ALA A 126 16.56 2.52 -5.89
N VAL A 127 15.76 3.55 -5.64
CA VAL A 127 14.63 3.51 -4.71
C VAL A 127 13.32 3.58 -5.47
N GLN A 128 12.31 2.81 -5.04
CA GLN A 128 10.96 2.94 -5.56
C GLN A 128 10.23 4.11 -4.90
N ILE A 129 9.68 5.01 -5.71
CA ILE A 129 8.91 6.16 -5.26
C ILE A 129 7.45 5.99 -5.64
N LEU A 130 6.57 6.20 -4.67
CA LEU A 130 5.15 6.41 -4.91
C LEU A 130 4.94 7.87 -5.35
N SER A 131 4.98 8.10 -6.66
CA SER A 131 4.98 9.42 -7.29
C SER A 131 3.56 9.97 -7.42
N VAL A 132 3.37 11.20 -6.93
CA VAL A 132 2.12 11.95 -6.95
C VAL A 132 2.03 12.83 -8.20
N CYS A 133 3.17 13.37 -8.65
CA CYS A 133 3.36 14.10 -9.91
C CYS A 133 4.85 14.22 -10.23
N SER A 134 5.18 14.65 -11.45
CA SER A 134 6.55 14.99 -11.87
C SER A 134 6.70 16.51 -12.10
N ASN A 135 7.93 16.96 -12.31
CA ASN A 135 8.24 18.33 -12.75
C ASN A 135 7.92 18.57 -14.24
N GLU A 136 7.49 17.56 -14.98
CA GLU A 136 7.05 17.70 -16.37
C GLU A 136 5.75 18.50 -16.43
N ARG A 137 5.61 19.29 -17.50
CA ARG A 137 4.55 20.29 -17.63
C ARG A 137 3.14 19.72 -17.41
N ASP A 138 2.83 18.60 -18.04
CA ASP A 138 1.48 18.04 -18.01
C ASP A 138 1.19 17.34 -16.68
N SER A 139 2.18 16.61 -16.14
CA SER A 139 2.11 15.98 -14.82
C SER A 139 1.95 17.02 -13.71
N TYR A 140 2.77 18.07 -13.73
CA TYR A 140 2.70 19.15 -12.75
C TYR A 140 1.38 19.93 -12.82
N ARG A 141 0.84 20.17 -14.02
CA ARG A 141 -0.46 20.84 -14.19
C ARG A 141 -1.65 19.99 -13.74
N SER A 142 -1.53 18.66 -13.87
CA SER A 142 -2.56 17.69 -13.49
C SER A 142 -2.40 17.12 -12.08
N ARG A 143 -1.48 17.69 -11.28
CA ARG A 143 -1.22 17.27 -9.91
C ARG A 143 -2.50 17.27 -9.05
N PRO A 144 -2.62 16.34 -8.10
CA PRO A 144 -3.84 16.19 -7.31
C PRO A 144 -4.08 17.35 -6.33
N ALA A 145 -5.29 17.38 -5.75
CA ALA A 145 -5.62 18.30 -4.67
C ALA A 145 -4.93 17.87 -3.36
N GLN A 146 -4.70 18.84 -2.46
CA GLN A 146 -4.03 18.60 -1.18
C GLN A 146 -4.73 17.49 -0.37
N GLU A 147 -6.06 17.49 -0.33
CA GLU A 147 -6.85 16.47 0.38
C GLU A 147 -6.57 15.03 -0.09
N ASN A 148 -6.26 14.83 -1.37
CA ASN A 148 -5.92 13.52 -1.90
C ASN A 148 -4.53 13.06 -1.44
N VAL A 149 -3.59 14.00 -1.37
CA VAL A 149 -2.20 13.76 -0.96
C VAL A 149 -2.10 13.51 0.54
N ASP A 150 -2.82 14.31 1.34
CA ASP A 150 -2.92 14.10 2.79
C ASP A 150 -3.56 12.73 3.09
N TYR A 151 -4.59 12.36 2.33
CA TYR A 151 -5.21 11.05 2.49
C TYR A 151 -4.26 9.92 2.08
N LEU A 152 -3.48 10.09 1.01
CA LEU A 152 -2.45 9.13 0.64
C LEU A 152 -1.41 8.97 1.75
N ALA A 153 -0.92 10.07 2.32
CA ALA A 153 0.02 10.06 3.44
C ALA A 153 -0.51 9.23 4.63
N LYS A 154 -1.80 9.39 4.94
CA LYS A 154 -2.51 8.56 5.93
C LYS A 154 -2.54 7.08 5.59
N LEU A 155 -2.83 6.73 4.34
CA LEU A 155 -2.86 5.31 3.92
C LEU A 155 -1.50 4.63 4.06
N ILE A 156 -0.41 5.38 3.87
CA ILE A 156 0.96 4.87 3.97
C ILE A 156 1.62 5.10 5.34
N GLY A 157 0.89 5.66 6.31
CA GLY A 157 1.40 5.93 7.66
C GLY A 157 2.48 7.01 7.74
N ARG A 158 2.44 7.99 6.82
CA ARG A 158 3.41 9.09 6.70
C ARG A 158 2.75 10.47 6.86
N GLU A 159 1.72 10.59 7.69
CA GLU A 159 1.01 11.87 7.91
C GLU A 159 1.91 12.99 8.43
N SER A 160 2.96 12.63 9.16
CA SER A 160 3.94 13.56 9.72
C SER A 160 5.09 13.91 8.76
N GLU A 161 5.13 13.30 7.57
CA GLU A 161 6.24 13.45 6.62
C GLU A 161 5.74 14.01 5.29
N ALA A 162 6.27 15.17 4.90
CA ALA A 162 5.97 15.74 3.59
C ALA A 162 6.63 14.91 2.47
N PRO A 163 5.97 14.76 1.30
CA PRO A 163 6.62 14.21 0.12
C PRO A 163 7.79 15.10 -0.32
N LEU A 164 8.79 14.47 -0.94
CA LEU A 164 10.02 15.12 -1.41
C LEU A 164 10.13 15.02 -2.92
N TRP A 165 11.02 15.85 -3.50
CA TRP A 165 11.44 15.73 -4.89
C TRP A 165 12.59 14.72 -5.01
N TRP A 166 12.45 13.78 -5.93
CA TRP A 166 13.39 12.71 -6.20
C TRP A 166 13.89 12.83 -7.64
N ASP A 167 15.19 12.71 -7.86
CA ASP A 167 15.76 12.65 -9.21
C ASP A 167 15.47 11.30 -9.86
N ASP A 168 15.10 11.32 -11.13
CA ASP A 168 14.95 10.12 -11.96
C ASP A 168 16.18 9.21 -11.88
N PHE A 169 15.94 7.90 -11.84
CA PHE A 169 17.02 6.92 -11.89
C PHE A 169 17.68 6.87 -13.28
N ASP A 170 16.89 7.08 -14.34
CA ASP A 170 17.35 7.03 -15.72
C ASP A 170 18.34 8.16 -16.03
N HIS A 171 19.28 7.88 -16.94
CA HIS A 171 20.23 8.88 -17.38
C HIS A 171 19.54 9.89 -18.33
N PRO A 172 19.78 11.21 -18.22
CA PRO A 172 19.13 12.24 -19.04
C PRO A 172 19.24 12.00 -20.57
N SER A 173 20.27 11.28 -20.99
CA SER A 173 20.54 10.93 -22.40
C SER A 173 19.54 9.95 -23.01
N LEU A 174 18.64 9.34 -22.22
CA LEU A 174 17.58 8.47 -22.73
C LEU A 174 16.31 9.24 -23.15
N TYR A 175 16.25 10.54 -22.85
CA TYR A 175 15.09 11.40 -23.13
C TYR A 175 15.34 12.44 -24.23
N LEU A 176 16.49 12.38 -24.90
CA LEU A 176 16.92 13.23 -26.03
C LEU A 176 17.07 12.40 -27.30
#